data_AF-A0A0Q9L5X2-F1
#
_entry.id   AF-A0A0Q9L5X2-F1
#
_cell.length_a   1.000
_cell.length_b   1.000
_cell.length_c   1.000
_cell.angle_alpha   90.00
_cell.angle_beta   90.00
_cell.angle_gamma   90.00
#
_symmetry.space_group_name_H-M   'P 1'
#
loop_
_entity.id
_entity.type
_entity.pdbx_description
1 polymer ?
#
loop_
_entity_poly.entity_id
_entity_poly.type
_entity_poly.pdbx_seq_one_letter_code
_entity_poly.pdbx_strand_id
1 'polypeptide(L)'
;MLKRFIVKPLLFISLILALLAASVPIQAASINVPNHWAADVMKRWSDRGWLTAQDVKSIDNPTTRAEWIHWMNQAFQFTDGPSTKFKDVKPSTKLAYETAAAVAAAYIEGYPDNTFKPQQKVTRQEAAVIMTRLFGLRTDLMPTGYKDTATMGAWSKGAIAAVTEQGLLSGNNGKFNPKAPITKAEAISFIDRALTKNTIEYKRSGTYGSDKKRNLVPSDVTLLAADTVVQNINFREDLIIDAAVLNGSITLRNVTVKGTLIVKGGGLGRIQLIDSEIAKMTINKKTNDAGVSLKGTTRVGTVKIESGGSIETASSSKINAVSIASTMSPAVPVRLSGLFTSVNVDTPNRIVQLTNSKIDLLHVAKSGSNANISLGSTGSITDLVAGGSLELTGSGKLQSAIINTSNVRLNQSPLFVTAGAELPPNATLLIAGKETNPAAYSLAQPPIVMGVAESINYGESMSIASSKNGMLYVVPLDTPLNLNDILIDGSYIEPIDALVPYTLDASSFTEKK
;
A
#
# COMPACT_ATOMS: atom_id res chain seq x y z
N MET A 1 -47.59 62.82 -39.15
CA MET A 1 -47.67 61.38 -38.78
C MET A 1 -46.22 60.91 -38.65
N LEU A 2 -45.65 60.49 -37.53
CA LEU A 2 -46.15 59.75 -36.36
C LEU A 2 -45.54 60.35 -35.08
N LYS A 3 -46.31 60.44 -33.99
CA LYS A 3 -45.88 60.87 -32.65
C LYS A 3 -46.22 59.78 -31.62
N ARG A 4 -45.20 59.43 -30.82
CA ARG A 4 -45.16 59.26 -29.35
C ARG A 4 -45.76 58.03 -28.63
N PHE A 5 -45.04 57.75 -27.52
CA PHE A 5 -45.37 57.17 -26.19
C PHE A 5 -45.17 55.64 -26.00
N ILE A 6 -44.11 55.21 -25.29
CA ILE A 6 -43.97 54.89 -23.83
C ILE A 6 -44.89 53.72 -23.42
N VAL A 7 -44.36 52.59 -22.90
CA VAL A 7 -44.25 52.17 -21.47
C VAL A 7 -43.43 50.86 -21.35
N LYS A 8 -42.64 50.70 -20.27
CA LYS A 8 -42.04 49.43 -19.75
C LYS A 8 -43.12 48.49 -19.17
N PRO A 9 -42.83 47.19 -19.05
CA PRO A 9 -42.93 46.52 -17.73
C PRO A 9 -41.74 45.55 -17.49
N LEU A 10 -40.93 45.66 -16.43
CA LEU A 10 -41.13 45.08 -15.08
C LEU A 10 -42.20 43.97 -14.98
N LEU A 11 -41.76 42.70 -14.91
CA LEU A 11 -42.29 41.60 -14.08
C LEU A 11 -41.82 40.25 -14.64
N PHE A 12 -40.71 39.71 -14.13
CA PHE A 12 -40.42 38.27 -14.16
C PHE A 12 -39.48 37.92 -12.99
N ILE A 13 -39.90 38.28 -11.77
CA ILE A 13 -39.34 37.74 -10.53
C ILE A 13 -40.54 37.34 -9.66
N SER A 14 -41.10 36.16 -9.94
CA SER A 14 -41.95 35.39 -9.02
C SER A 14 -42.44 34.14 -9.75
N LEU A 15 -41.62 33.08 -9.82
CA LEU A 15 -42.07 31.67 -9.80
C LEU A 15 -40.91 30.64 -9.87
N ILE A 16 -39.74 30.88 -9.26
CA ILE A 16 -38.70 29.83 -9.11
C ILE A 16 -38.10 29.93 -7.70
N LEU A 17 -38.96 29.89 -6.67
CA LEU A 17 -38.51 29.81 -5.28
C LEU A 17 -39.48 28.98 -4.43
N ALA A 18 -39.77 27.75 -4.84
CA ALA A 18 -40.48 26.77 -4.03
C ALA A 18 -40.28 25.33 -4.54
N LEU A 19 -39.03 24.89 -4.68
CA LEU A 19 -38.68 23.46 -4.73
C LEU A 19 -37.23 23.27 -4.27
N LEU A 20 -36.89 23.88 -3.13
CA LEU A 20 -35.94 23.26 -2.22
C LEU A 20 -36.66 22.04 -1.65
N ALA A 21 -36.57 20.91 -2.34
CA ALA A 21 -36.73 19.63 -1.68
C ALA A 21 -35.64 19.60 -0.61
N ALA A 22 -36.00 19.94 0.63
CA ALA A 22 -35.17 19.64 1.77
C ALA A 22 -34.90 18.15 1.69
N SER A 23 -33.68 17.78 1.30
CA SER A 23 -33.16 16.44 1.53
C SER A 23 -33.12 16.28 3.04
N VAL A 24 -34.25 15.87 3.63
CA VAL A 24 -34.30 15.45 5.02
C VAL A 24 -33.32 14.27 5.06
N PRO A 25 -32.21 14.36 5.81
CA PRO A 25 -31.41 13.18 6.03
C PRO A 25 -32.35 12.13 6.62
N ILE A 26 -32.50 10.99 5.94
CA ILE A 26 -33.22 9.85 6.52
C ILE A 26 -32.38 9.44 7.72
N GLN A 27 -32.72 9.97 8.89
CA GLN A 27 -32.18 9.50 10.15
C GLN A 27 -32.66 8.06 10.27
N ALA A 28 -31.77 7.10 10.04
CA ALA A 28 -32.05 5.70 10.31
C ALA A 28 -32.55 5.64 11.77
N ALA A 29 -33.78 5.18 11.97
CA ALA A 29 -34.36 5.05 13.31
C ALA A 29 -33.38 4.24 14.15
N SER A 30 -32.89 4.79 15.27
CA SER A 30 -31.98 4.07 16.15
C SER A 30 -32.70 2.81 16.63
N ILE A 31 -32.29 1.65 16.13
CA ILE A 31 -32.88 0.37 16.53
C ILE A 31 -32.42 0.13 17.96
N ASN A 32 -33.34 0.23 18.92
CA ASN A 32 -33.06 -0.09 20.30
C ASN A 32 -32.83 -1.61 20.42
N VAL A 33 -31.66 -2.01 20.94
CA VAL A 33 -31.30 -3.41 21.23
C VAL A 33 -31.32 -3.57 22.76
N PRO A 34 -32.50 -3.68 23.41
CA PRO A 34 -32.55 -3.67 24.87
C PRO A 34 -31.94 -4.94 25.49
N ASN A 35 -31.16 -4.75 26.56
CA ASN A 35 -30.63 -5.75 27.51
C ASN A 35 -30.03 -7.03 26.88
N HIS A 36 -29.08 -6.87 25.96
CA HIS A 36 -28.36 -7.98 25.34
C HIS A 36 -26.84 -7.73 25.34
N TRP A 37 -26.03 -8.77 25.52
CA TRP A 37 -24.55 -8.64 25.61
C TRP A 37 -23.92 -8.05 24.34
N ALA A 38 -24.56 -8.23 23.18
CA ALA A 38 -24.12 -7.70 21.89
C ALA A 38 -24.74 -6.33 21.54
N ALA A 39 -25.49 -5.69 22.44
CA ALA A 39 -26.26 -4.47 22.15
C ALA A 39 -25.39 -3.35 21.55
N ASP A 40 -24.21 -3.10 22.12
CA ASP A 40 -23.32 -2.03 21.64
C ASP A 40 -22.81 -2.28 20.23
N VAL A 41 -22.43 -3.53 19.92
CA VAL A 41 -21.96 -3.92 18.58
C VAL A 41 -23.10 -3.76 17.58
N MET A 42 -24.29 -4.26 17.92
CA MET A 42 -25.48 -4.18 17.08
C MET A 42 -25.86 -2.73 16.79
N LYS A 43 -25.78 -1.87 17.80
CA LYS A 43 -26.02 -0.43 17.64
C LYS A 43 -25.01 0.17 16.66
N ARG A 44 -23.70 -0.05 16.86
CA ARG A 44 -22.66 0.48 15.96
C ARG A 44 -22.87 0.05 14.51
N TRP A 45 -23.23 -1.21 14.29
CA TRP A 45 -23.45 -1.74 12.94
C TRP A 45 -24.77 -1.24 12.32
N SER A 46 -25.81 -1.05 13.12
CA SER A 46 -27.07 -0.43 12.68
C SER A 46 -26.85 1.04 12.30
N ASP A 47 -26.06 1.78 13.08
CA ASP A 47 -25.72 3.19 12.83
C ASP A 47 -24.93 3.35 11.51
N ARG A 48 -24.18 2.31 11.08
CA ARG A 48 -23.50 2.25 9.77
C ARG A 48 -24.42 1.83 8.62
N GLY A 49 -25.67 1.47 8.90
CA GLY A 49 -26.62 0.95 7.90
C GLY A 49 -26.35 -0.49 7.46
N TRP A 50 -25.53 -1.25 8.20
CA TRP A 50 -25.18 -2.63 7.85
C TRP A 50 -26.16 -3.68 8.39
N LEU A 51 -27.03 -3.28 9.33
CA LEU A 51 -28.07 -4.14 9.90
C LEU A 51 -29.46 -3.59 9.65
N THR A 52 -30.40 -4.50 9.42
CA THR A 52 -31.83 -4.16 9.35
C THR A 52 -32.50 -4.29 10.72
N ALA A 53 -33.68 -3.69 10.88
CA ALA A 53 -34.52 -3.89 12.07
C ALA A 53 -34.87 -5.38 12.31
N GLN A 54 -34.95 -6.18 11.24
CA GLN A 54 -35.22 -7.61 11.36
C GLN A 54 -34.01 -8.38 11.87
N ASP A 55 -32.80 -7.99 11.50
CA ASP A 55 -31.57 -8.59 12.03
C ASP A 55 -31.48 -8.40 13.54
N VAL A 56 -31.79 -7.19 14.01
CA VAL A 56 -31.79 -6.87 15.44
C VAL A 56 -32.92 -7.57 16.20
N LYS A 57 -34.10 -7.75 15.61
CA LYS A 57 -35.18 -8.53 16.25
C LYS A 57 -34.88 -10.03 16.36
N SER A 58 -33.90 -10.52 15.59
CA SER A 58 -33.56 -11.95 15.50
C SER A 58 -32.11 -12.24 15.89
N ILE A 59 -31.52 -11.42 16.77
CA ILE A 59 -30.08 -11.50 17.12
C ILE A 59 -29.63 -12.87 17.64
N ASP A 60 -30.49 -13.61 18.33
CA ASP A 60 -30.17 -14.95 18.85
C ASP A 60 -30.45 -16.09 17.85
N ASN A 61 -31.04 -15.78 16.70
CA ASN A 61 -31.32 -16.79 15.69
C ASN A 61 -30.03 -17.23 14.97
N PRO A 62 -29.97 -18.49 14.47
CA PRO A 62 -28.86 -18.97 13.66
C PRO A 62 -28.64 -18.17 12.37
N THR A 63 -27.39 -17.83 12.08
CA THR A 63 -26.96 -17.11 10.87
C THR A 63 -26.88 -18.04 9.65
N THR A 64 -27.47 -17.61 8.55
CA THR A 64 -27.34 -18.27 7.23
C THR A 64 -26.03 -17.89 6.55
N ARG A 65 -25.58 -18.71 5.57
CA ARG A 65 -24.42 -18.38 4.74
C ARG A 65 -24.60 -17.07 3.97
N ALA A 66 -25.81 -16.78 3.49
CA ALA A 66 -26.13 -15.53 2.81
C ALA A 66 -25.98 -14.30 3.73
N GLU A 67 -26.53 -14.36 4.96
CA GLU A 67 -26.37 -13.28 5.94
C GLU A 67 -24.89 -13.08 6.32
N TRP A 68 -24.16 -14.18 6.50
CA TRP A 68 -22.73 -14.12 6.83
C TRP A 68 -21.92 -13.38 5.75
N ILE A 69 -22.07 -13.76 4.49
CA ILE A 69 -21.31 -13.10 3.40
C ILE A 69 -21.76 -11.65 3.21
N HIS A 70 -23.03 -11.34 3.43
CA HIS A 70 -23.54 -9.98 3.35
C HIS A 70 -22.79 -9.09 4.33
N TRP A 71 -22.73 -9.48 5.60
CA TRP A 71 -22.03 -8.74 6.66
C TRP A 71 -20.52 -8.69 6.47
N MET A 72 -19.89 -9.78 6.04
CA MET A 72 -18.46 -9.80 5.73
C MET A 72 -18.10 -8.83 4.60
N ASN A 73 -18.89 -8.85 3.52
CA ASN A 73 -18.65 -7.98 2.38
C ASN A 73 -18.86 -6.50 2.73
N GLN A 74 -19.87 -6.17 3.56
CA GLN A 74 -20.07 -4.81 4.06
C GLN A 74 -18.90 -4.38 4.96
N ALA A 75 -18.55 -5.21 5.95
CA ALA A 75 -17.52 -4.89 6.94
C ALA A 75 -16.14 -4.69 6.31
N PHE A 76 -15.75 -5.53 5.36
CA PHE A 76 -14.44 -5.50 4.73
C PHE A 76 -14.46 -4.91 3.32
N GLN A 77 -15.57 -4.34 2.87
CA GLN A 77 -15.71 -3.67 1.57
C GLN A 77 -15.33 -4.57 0.38
N PHE A 78 -15.85 -5.80 0.36
CA PHE A 78 -15.67 -6.70 -0.79
C PHE A 78 -16.75 -6.42 -1.84
N THR A 79 -16.32 -5.83 -2.96
CA THR A 79 -17.21 -5.42 -4.06
C THR A 79 -16.94 -6.15 -5.38
N ASP A 80 -15.80 -6.84 -5.48
CA ASP A 80 -15.31 -7.37 -6.75
C ASP A 80 -15.87 -8.76 -7.06
N GLY A 81 -16.53 -8.96 -8.19
CA GLY A 81 -16.82 -10.32 -8.65
C GLY A 81 -17.76 -10.39 -9.86
N PRO A 82 -17.44 -11.15 -10.91
CA PRO A 82 -18.39 -11.45 -11.97
C PRO A 82 -19.52 -12.34 -11.43
N SER A 83 -20.71 -12.32 -12.04
CA SER A 83 -21.84 -13.14 -11.58
C SER A 83 -21.46 -14.61 -11.35
N THR A 84 -21.89 -15.20 -10.23
CA THR A 84 -21.58 -16.59 -9.85
C THR A 84 -22.16 -17.62 -10.84
N LYS A 85 -21.55 -18.81 -10.85
CA LYS A 85 -22.03 -20.00 -11.58
C LYS A 85 -22.70 -21.07 -10.70
N PHE A 86 -22.98 -20.78 -9.43
CA PHE A 86 -23.65 -21.72 -8.53
C PHE A 86 -25.11 -21.95 -8.93
N LYS A 87 -25.54 -23.21 -8.94
CA LYS A 87 -26.87 -23.62 -9.45
C LYS A 87 -28.03 -23.11 -8.59
N ASP A 88 -27.79 -22.86 -7.31
CA ASP A 88 -28.76 -22.45 -6.31
C ASP A 88 -28.69 -20.95 -5.97
N VAL A 89 -27.95 -20.17 -6.76
CA VAL A 89 -27.89 -18.70 -6.64
C VAL A 89 -28.34 -18.09 -7.97
N LYS A 90 -29.49 -17.42 -7.95
CA LYS A 90 -30.05 -16.79 -9.15
C LYS A 90 -29.09 -15.72 -9.72
N PRO A 91 -28.66 -15.81 -11.00
CA PRO A 91 -27.78 -14.82 -11.61
C PRO A 91 -28.33 -13.40 -11.55
N SER A 92 -27.42 -12.41 -11.63
CA SER A 92 -27.73 -10.97 -11.63
C SER A 92 -28.55 -10.46 -10.44
N THR A 93 -28.63 -11.22 -9.34
CA THR A 93 -29.22 -10.77 -8.07
C THR A 93 -28.14 -10.21 -7.13
N LYS A 94 -28.53 -9.42 -6.12
CA LYS A 94 -27.62 -8.95 -5.06
C LYS A 94 -26.82 -10.10 -4.45
N LEU A 95 -27.50 -11.21 -4.10
CA LEU A 95 -26.87 -12.40 -3.54
C LEU A 95 -25.83 -13.01 -4.50
N ALA A 96 -26.07 -12.97 -5.81
CA ALA A 96 -25.08 -13.43 -6.79
C ALA A 96 -23.81 -12.57 -6.75
N TYR A 97 -23.93 -11.25 -6.75
CA TYR A 97 -22.75 -10.38 -6.67
C TYR A 97 -22.02 -10.53 -5.33
N GLU A 98 -22.75 -10.62 -4.21
CA GLU A 98 -22.15 -10.84 -2.89
C GLU A 98 -21.42 -12.18 -2.78
N THR A 99 -22.01 -13.23 -3.35
CA THR A 99 -21.40 -14.56 -3.37
C THR A 99 -20.14 -14.56 -4.25
N ALA A 100 -20.18 -13.87 -5.39
CA ALA A 100 -19.02 -13.72 -6.26
C ALA A 100 -17.88 -12.99 -5.54
N ALA A 101 -18.17 -11.89 -4.85
CA ALA A 101 -17.19 -11.15 -4.06
C ALA A 101 -16.60 -11.98 -2.93
N ALA A 102 -17.43 -12.76 -2.24
CA ALA A 102 -16.98 -13.65 -1.18
C ALA A 102 -16.01 -14.73 -1.68
N VAL A 103 -16.28 -15.29 -2.85
CA VAL A 103 -15.42 -16.31 -3.49
C VAL A 103 -14.15 -15.69 -4.08
N ALA A 104 -14.25 -14.50 -4.69
CA ALA A 104 -13.10 -13.77 -5.24
C ALA A 104 -12.11 -13.38 -4.14
N ALA A 105 -12.61 -12.97 -2.97
CA ALA A 105 -11.80 -12.71 -1.77
C ALA A 105 -11.26 -14.01 -1.10
N ALA A 106 -11.64 -15.19 -1.58
CA ALA A 106 -11.17 -16.51 -1.16
C ALA A 106 -11.43 -16.88 0.32
N TYR A 107 -12.29 -16.14 1.04
CA TYR A 107 -12.63 -16.46 2.43
C TYR A 107 -13.71 -17.56 2.54
N ILE A 108 -14.51 -17.76 1.48
CA ILE A 108 -15.55 -18.80 1.43
C ILE A 108 -15.55 -19.49 0.06
N GLU A 109 -16.00 -20.73 0.03
CA GLU A 109 -16.11 -21.54 -1.18
C GLU A 109 -17.51 -22.15 -1.28
N GLY A 110 -17.90 -22.53 -2.49
CA GLY A 110 -19.06 -23.39 -2.73
C GLY A 110 -18.73 -24.87 -2.50
N TYR A 111 -19.74 -25.71 -2.68
CA TYR A 111 -19.66 -27.15 -2.50
C TYR A 111 -19.27 -27.88 -3.80
N PRO A 112 -18.76 -29.12 -3.72
CA PRO A 112 -18.39 -29.91 -4.90
C PRO A 112 -19.53 -30.16 -5.89
N ASP A 113 -20.79 -30.07 -5.46
CA ASP A 113 -22.00 -30.21 -6.28
C ASP A 113 -22.36 -28.94 -7.08
N ASN A 114 -21.49 -27.92 -7.06
CA ASN A 114 -21.69 -26.59 -7.65
C ASN A 114 -22.86 -25.80 -7.04
N THR A 115 -23.08 -25.95 -5.73
CA THR A 115 -24.03 -25.15 -4.94
C THR A 115 -23.30 -24.24 -3.93
N PHE A 116 -23.95 -23.17 -3.50
CA PHE A 116 -23.48 -22.28 -2.43
C PHE A 116 -24.20 -22.50 -1.09
N LYS A 117 -25.45 -22.98 -1.14
CA LYS A 117 -26.38 -23.23 -0.04
C LYS A 117 -26.66 -21.99 0.81
N PRO A 118 -27.22 -20.92 0.22
CA PRO A 118 -27.35 -19.62 0.88
C PRO A 118 -28.16 -19.66 2.19
N GLN A 119 -29.16 -20.55 2.28
CA GLN A 119 -30.02 -20.71 3.47
C GLN A 119 -29.46 -21.65 4.53
N GLN A 120 -28.36 -22.37 4.23
CA GLN A 120 -27.74 -23.25 5.21
C GLN A 120 -27.17 -22.43 6.37
N LYS A 121 -27.38 -22.91 7.60
CA LYS A 121 -26.83 -22.28 8.80
C LYS A 121 -25.33 -22.55 8.90
N VAL A 122 -24.58 -21.52 9.28
CA VAL A 122 -23.13 -21.62 9.50
C VAL A 122 -22.88 -22.14 10.91
N THR A 123 -22.10 -23.21 11.04
CA THR A 123 -21.64 -23.71 12.34
C THR A 123 -20.46 -22.89 12.86
N ARG A 124 -20.24 -22.88 14.18
CA ARG A 124 -19.12 -22.15 14.81
C ARG A 124 -17.75 -22.60 14.28
N GLN A 125 -17.59 -23.89 13.97
CA GLN A 125 -16.35 -24.39 13.36
C GLN A 125 -16.17 -23.96 11.90
N GLU A 126 -17.25 -23.82 11.12
CA GLU A 126 -17.19 -23.26 9.76
C GLU A 126 -16.87 -21.77 9.79
N ALA A 127 -17.48 -21.02 10.72
CA ALA A 127 -17.16 -19.61 10.95
C ALA A 127 -15.68 -19.40 11.27
N ALA A 128 -15.10 -20.27 12.13
CA ALA A 128 -13.67 -20.25 12.41
C ALA A 128 -12.83 -20.46 11.14
N VAL A 129 -13.17 -21.45 10.31
CA VAL A 129 -12.46 -21.71 9.04
C VAL A 129 -12.56 -20.54 8.06
N ILE A 130 -13.74 -19.93 7.94
CA ILE A 130 -13.94 -18.75 7.07
C ILE A 130 -13.01 -17.61 7.51
N MET A 131 -12.98 -17.29 8.80
CA MET A 131 -12.16 -16.19 9.32
C MET A 131 -10.65 -16.50 9.27
N THR A 132 -10.26 -17.76 9.50
CA THR A 132 -8.87 -18.19 9.30
C THR A 132 -8.43 -18.03 7.84
N ARG A 133 -9.28 -18.39 6.88
CA ARG A 133 -8.98 -18.19 5.45
C ARG A 133 -8.85 -16.71 5.10
N LEU A 134 -9.79 -15.88 5.57
CA LEU A 134 -9.77 -14.43 5.37
C LEU A 134 -8.43 -13.81 5.79
N PHE A 135 -7.91 -14.20 6.96
CA PHE A 135 -6.70 -13.59 7.52
C PHE A 135 -5.41 -14.39 7.28
N GLY A 136 -5.46 -15.44 6.45
CA GLY A 136 -4.29 -16.27 6.15
C GLY A 136 -3.68 -16.94 7.38
N LEU A 137 -4.47 -17.19 8.43
CA LEU A 137 -3.95 -17.70 9.70
C LEU A 137 -3.45 -19.13 9.55
N ARG A 138 -2.42 -19.47 10.31
CA ARG A 138 -1.87 -20.81 10.36
C ARG A 138 -2.81 -21.78 11.08
N THR A 139 -2.88 -23.02 10.59
CA THR A 139 -3.82 -24.06 11.06
C THR A 139 -3.16 -25.38 11.50
N ASP A 140 -1.85 -25.37 11.72
CA ASP A 140 -1.08 -26.52 12.22
C ASP A 140 -1.19 -26.70 13.75
N LEU A 141 -1.80 -25.74 14.45
CA LEU A 141 -1.99 -25.77 15.91
C LEU A 141 -3.19 -26.62 16.32
N MET A 142 -3.11 -27.19 17.52
CA MET A 142 -4.26 -27.86 18.15
C MET A 142 -4.97 -26.91 19.12
N PRO A 143 -6.32 -26.96 19.18
CA PRO A 143 -7.08 -26.15 20.11
C PRO A 143 -6.86 -26.63 21.55
N THR A 144 -6.42 -25.72 22.42
CA THR A 144 -6.20 -25.98 23.84
C THR A 144 -7.29 -25.32 24.70
N GLY A 145 -7.60 -25.90 25.86
CA GLY A 145 -8.56 -25.30 26.81
C GLY A 145 -10.04 -25.62 26.55
N TYR A 146 -10.35 -26.47 25.58
CA TYR A 146 -11.70 -26.93 25.29
C TYR A 146 -11.89 -28.41 25.65
N LYS A 147 -13.01 -28.74 26.30
CA LYS A 147 -13.38 -30.10 26.72
C LYS A 147 -14.03 -30.93 25.60
N ASP A 148 -14.44 -30.28 24.51
CA ASP A 148 -15.19 -30.87 23.40
C ASP A 148 -14.36 -31.01 22.11
N THR A 149 -13.03 -31.05 22.22
CA THR A 149 -12.10 -31.21 21.08
C THR A 149 -12.34 -32.48 20.26
N ALA A 150 -12.89 -33.54 20.87
CA ALA A 150 -13.29 -34.77 20.20
C ALA A 150 -14.48 -34.58 19.23
N THR A 151 -15.29 -33.54 19.42
CA THR A 151 -16.46 -33.24 18.56
C THR A 151 -16.12 -32.34 17.36
N MET A 152 -14.91 -31.75 17.36
CA MET A 152 -14.41 -30.89 16.29
C MET A 152 -13.99 -31.73 15.09
N GLY A 153 -14.38 -31.29 13.89
CA GLY A 153 -13.82 -31.87 12.67
C GLY A 153 -12.30 -31.70 12.61
N ALA A 154 -11.57 -32.70 12.14
CA ALA A 154 -10.10 -32.59 12.00
C ALA A 154 -9.70 -31.35 11.18
N TRP A 155 -10.47 -31.04 10.13
CA TRP A 155 -10.32 -29.88 9.25
C TRP A 155 -10.52 -28.53 9.94
N SER A 156 -11.19 -28.47 11.10
CA SER A 156 -11.52 -27.21 11.79
C SER A 156 -10.68 -26.96 13.02
N LYS A 157 -9.98 -27.98 13.57
CA LYS A 157 -9.20 -27.85 14.82
C LYS A 157 -8.18 -26.71 14.76
N GLY A 158 -7.41 -26.67 13.67
CA GLY A 158 -6.43 -25.60 13.43
C GLY A 158 -7.04 -24.21 13.34
N ALA A 159 -8.17 -24.09 12.64
CA ALA A 159 -8.87 -22.82 12.51
C ALA A 159 -9.44 -22.34 13.85
N ILE A 160 -10.02 -23.26 14.64
CA ILE A 160 -10.51 -22.96 15.99
C ILE A 160 -9.36 -22.47 16.88
N ALA A 161 -8.21 -23.16 16.87
CA ALA A 161 -7.03 -22.73 17.61
C ALA A 161 -6.58 -21.32 17.18
N ALA A 162 -6.53 -21.06 15.88
CA ALA A 162 -6.09 -19.78 15.33
C ALA A 162 -7.00 -18.61 15.73
N VAL A 163 -8.33 -18.75 15.57
CA VAL A 163 -9.26 -17.64 15.90
C VAL A 163 -9.38 -17.41 17.41
N THR A 164 -9.15 -18.45 18.23
CA THR A 164 -9.03 -18.32 19.69
C THR A 164 -7.74 -17.59 20.08
N GLU A 165 -6.59 -17.92 19.46
CA GLU A 165 -5.32 -17.21 19.72
C GLU A 165 -5.39 -15.72 19.33
N GLN A 166 -6.12 -15.41 18.26
CA GLN A 166 -6.37 -14.02 17.86
C GLN A 166 -7.39 -13.30 18.75
N GLY A 167 -8.07 -14.01 19.67
CA GLY A 167 -9.11 -13.46 20.54
C GLY A 167 -10.40 -13.08 19.80
N LEU A 168 -10.64 -13.64 18.62
CA LEU A 168 -11.77 -13.26 17.76
C LEU A 168 -13.04 -14.05 18.10
N LEU A 169 -12.89 -15.36 18.33
CA LEU A 169 -13.96 -16.25 18.75
C LEU A 169 -13.47 -17.24 19.80
N SER A 170 -14.21 -17.29 20.91
CA SER A 170 -13.95 -18.16 22.06
C SER A 170 -15.16 -19.04 22.35
N GLY A 171 -14.93 -20.12 23.08
CA GLY A 171 -15.98 -20.96 23.65
C GLY A 171 -16.58 -20.38 24.95
N ASN A 172 -17.55 -21.11 25.50
CA ASN A 172 -18.17 -20.83 26.79
C ASN A 172 -18.14 -22.08 27.68
N ASN A 173 -18.03 -21.89 29.01
CA ASN A 173 -18.02 -23.00 29.98
C ASN A 173 -17.01 -24.13 29.68
N GLY A 174 -15.86 -23.77 29.09
CA GLY A 174 -14.81 -24.70 28.69
C GLY A 174 -15.15 -25.56 27.46
N LYS A 175 -16.14 -25.19 26.65
CA LYS A 175 -16.51 -25.85 25.38
C LYS A 175 -16.55 -24.85 24.24
N PHE A 176 -16.10 -25.23 23.06
CA PHE A 176 -16.20 -24.39 21.87
C PHE A 176 -17.57 -24.49 21.17
N ASN A 177 -18.25 -25.64 21.31
CA ASN A 177 -19.49 -26.02 20.64
C ASN A 177 -19.38 -25.99 19.11
N PRO A 178 -18.44 -26.76 18.50
CA PRO A 178 -18.07 -26.62 17.10
C PRO A 178 -19.22 -26.86 16.11
N LYS A 179 -20.15 -27.78 16.42
CA LYS A 179 -21.29 -28.13 15.56
C LYS A 179 -22.51 -27.24 15.77
N ALA A 180 -22.53 -26.39 16.79
CA ALA A 180 -23.65 -25.49 17.01
C ALA A 180 -23.68 -24.41 15.91
N PRO A 181 -24.87 -24.04 15.40
CA PRO A 181 -25.00 -22.87 14.55
C PRO A 181 -24.52 -21.61 15.28
N ILE A 182 -23.78 -20.74 14.58
CA ILE A 182 -23.43 -19.42 15.10
C ILE A 182 -24.67 -18.52 15.06
N THR A 183 -24.94 -17.79 16.14
CA THR A 183 -26.06 -16.83 16.17
C THR A 183 -25.69 -15.53 15.46
N LYS A 184 -26.67 -14.70 15.09
CA LYS A 184 -26.39 -13.38 14.49
C LYS A 184 -25.54 -12.52 15.43
N ALA A 185 -25.84 -12.53 16.73
CA ALA A 185 -25.05 -11.84 17.75
C ALA A 185 -23.60 -12.29 17.79
N GLU A 186 -23.35 -13.60 17.74
CA GLU A 186 -22.00 -14.14 17.71
C GLU A 186 -21.28 -13.82 16.41
N ALA A 187 -21.95 -13.98 15.26
CA ALA A 187 -21.39 -13.70 13.94
C ALA A 187 -20.96 -12.23 13.81
N ILE A 188 -21.87 -11.30 14.09
CA ILE A 188 -21.61 -9.87 13.99
C ILE A 188 -20.52 -9.45 14.98
N SER A 189 -20.54 -9.96 16.22
CA SER A 189 -19.47 -9.67 17.19
C SER A 189 -18.11 -10.25 16.78
N PHE A 190 -18.09 -11.41 16.14
CA PHE A 190 -16.87 -12.03 15.63
C PHE A 190 -16.29 -11.19 14.48
N ILE A 191 -17.13 -10.77 13.53
CA ILE A 191 -16.71 -9.90 12.43
C ILE A 191 -16.27 -8.52 12.96
N ASP A 192 -17.02 -7.93 13.90
CA ASP A 192 -16.68 -6.63 14.50
C ASP A 192 -15.33 -6.68 15.21
N ARG A 193 -15.08 -7.70 16.04
CA ARG A 193 -13.76 -7.86 16.70
C ARG A 193 -12.62 -7.96 15.70
N ALA A 194 -12.85 -8.58 14.55
CA ALA A 194 -11.85 -8.68 13.51
C ALA A 194 -11.66 -7.34 12.78
N LEU A 195 -12.75 -6.62 12.52
CA LEU A 195 -12.75 -5.31 11.87
C LEU A 195 -12.10 -4.21 12.74
N THR A 196 -12.36 -4.21 14.05
CA THR A 196 -11.85 -3.20 14.99
C THR A 196 -10.50 -3.57 15.58
N LYS A 197 -9.91 -4.70 15.18
CA LYS A 197 -8.57 -5.07 15.62
C LYS A 197 -7.57 -4.18 14.88
N ASN A 198 -6.68 -3.51 15.60
CA ASN A 198 -5.65 -2.67 14.98
C ASN A 198 -4.80 -3.43 13.96
N THR A 199 -4.49 -4.70 14.24
CA THR A 199 -3.74 -5.57 13.33
C THR A 199 -3.98 -7.04 13.67
N ILE A 200 -3.91 -7.90 12.66
CA ILE A 200 -3.80 -9.35 12.83
C ILE A 200 -2.34 -9.69 13.16
N GLU A 201 -2.12 -10.46 14.22
CA GLU A 201 -0.77 -10.71 14.73
C GLU A 201 -0.30 -12.13 14.41
N TYR A 202 0.80 -12.28 13.67
CA TYR A 202 1.45 -13.57 13.43
C TYR A 202 2.51 -13.80 14.52
N LYS A 203 2.05 -14.37 15.63
CA LYS A 203 2.78 -14.49 16.90
C LYS A 203 3.79 -15.63 16.98
N ARG A 204 3.75 -16.58 16.04
CA ARG A 204 4.53 -17.81 16.11
C ARG A 204 5.28 -18.04 14.82
N SER A 205 6.46 -18.63 14.92
CA SER A 205 7.22 -19.08 13.75
C SER A 205 6.43 -20.15 13.00
N GLY A 206 6.64 -20.24 11.70
CA GLY A 206 5.93 -21.18 10.83
C GLY A 206 5.47 -20.54 9.52
N THR A 207 4.63 -21.27 8.78
CA THR A 207 4.12 -20.83 7.48
C THR A 207 2.69 -20.31 7.60
N TYR A 208 2.45 -19.10 7.10
CA TYR A 208 1.14 -18.47 6.99
C TYR A 208 0.73 -18.36 5.52
N GLY A 209 -0.59 -18.43 5.28
CA GLY A 209 -1.16 -18.55 3.93
C GLY A 209 -1.21 -19.98 3.38
N SER A 210 -2.01 -20.17 2.34
CA SER A 210 -2.23 -21.48 1.71
C SER A 210 -1.09 -21.84 0.74
N ASP A 211 -0.86 -23.13 0.52
CA ASP A 211 0.01 -23.67 -0.53
C ASP A 211 -0.63 -23.66 -1.93
N LYS A 212 -1.96 -23.50 -2.03
CA LYS A 212 -2.73 -23.69 -3.27
C LYS A 212 -3.42 -22.44 -3.77
N LYS A 213 -3.89 -21.57 -2.87
CA LYS A 213 -4.70 -20.41 -3.21
C LYS A 213 -4.14 -19.14 -2.61
N ARG A 214 -4.33 -18.04 -3.35
CA ARG A 214 -3.95 -16.71 -2.92
C ARG A 214 -5.10 -16.07 -2.16
N ASN A 215 -4.92 -15.82 -0.87
CA ASN A 215 -5.96 -15.22 -0.04
C ASN A 215 -5.84 -13.70 -0.03
N LEU A 216 -6.97 -12.98 0.01
CA LEU A 216 -6.99 -11.55 0.26
C LEU A 216 -7.14 -11.30 1.75
N VAL A 217 -6.13 -10.64 2.35
CA VAL A 217 -6.15 -10.20 3.75
C VAL A 217 -6.48 -8.70 3.77
N PRO A 218 -7.66 -8.31 4.30
CA PRO A 218 -8.19 -6.95 4.18
C PRO A 218 -7.73 -5.98 5.28
N SER A 219 -6.81 -6.39 6.14
CA SER A 219 -6.40 -5.66 7.35
C SER A 219 -4.88 -5.69 7.51
N ASP A 220 -4.36 -4.77 8.31
CA ASP A 220 -2.95 -4.75 8.67
C ASP A 220 -2.53 -6.06 9.32
N VAL A 221 -1.35 -6.55 8.95
CA VAL A 221 -0.75 -7.75 9.56
C VAL A 221 0.60 -7.43 10.17
N THR A 222 0.82 -7.86 11.41
CA THR A 222 2.07 -7.69 12.13
C THR A 222 2.74 -9.04 12.38
N LEU A 223 3.93 -9.23 11.81
CA LEU A 223 4.79 -10.39 12.02
C LEU A 223 5.65 -10.16 13.27
N LEU A 224 5.43 -10.97 14.30
CA LEU A 224 6.11 -10.84 15.59
C LEU A 224 7.18 -11.91 15.79
N ALA A 225 7.06 -13.05 15.10
CA ALA A 225 7.97 -14.18 15.25
C ALA A 225 9.01 -14.25 14.14
N ALA A 226 10.25 -14.54 14.53
CA ALA A 226 11.30 -14.96 13.60
C ALA A 226 10.98 -16.29 12.93
N ASP A 227 11.66 -16.57 11.82
CA ASP A 227 11.53 -17.78 11.02
C ASP A 227 10.09 -18.00 10.53
N THR A 228 9.43 -16.88 10.23
CA THR A 228 8.09 -16.84 9.66
C THR A 228 8.17 -16.82 8.14
N VAL A 229 7.43 -17.72 7.51
CA VAL A 229 7.18 -17.73 6.07
C VAL A 229 5.75 -17.26 5.84
N VAL A 230 5.57 -16.28 4.98
CA VAL A 230 4.25 -15.85 4.50
C VAL A 230 4.21 -16.17 3.01
N GLN A 231 3.19 -16.92 2.59
CA GLN A 231 3.10 -17.34 1.20
C GLN A 231 1.70 -17.18 0.61
N ASN A 232 1.63 -16.85 -0.68
CA ASN A 232 0.38 -16.76 -1.44
C ASN A 232 -0.69 -15.90 -0.72
N ILE A 233 -0.33 -14.68 -0.32
CA ILE A 233 -1.27 -13.73 0.28
C ILE A 233 -1.21 -12.39 -0.46
N ASN A 234 -2.39 -11.82 -0.68
CA ASN A 234 -2.59 -10.44 -1.07
C ASN A 234 -2.96 -9.63 0.18
N PHE A 235 -2.05 -8.80 0.66
CA PHE A 235 -2.36 -7.82 1.70
C PHE A 235 -2.93 -6.57 1.03
N ARG A 236 -4.15 -6.20 1.40
CA ARG A 236 -4.76 -4.95 0.95
C ARG A 236 -4.12 -3.76 1.67
N GLU A 237 -3.91 -3.91 2.96
CA GLU A 237 -3.34 -2.88 3.84
C GLU A 237 -1.85 -3.14 4.11
N ASP A 238 -1.34 -2.64 5.24
CA ASP A 238 0.09 -2.70 5.58
C ASP A 238 0.51 -4.09 6.09
N LEU A 239 1.75 -4.46 5.78
CA LEU A 239 2.42 -5.63 6.36
C LEU A 239 3.61 -5.15 7.18
N ILE A 240 3.59 -5.40 8.48
CA ILE A 240 4.60 -4.93 9.42
C ILE A 240 5.46 -6.11 9.85
N ILE A 241 6.77 -6.03 9.62
CA ILE A 241 7.76 -6.88 10.27
C ILE A 241 8.20 -6.18 11.55
N ASP A 242 7.67 -6.61 12.68
CA ASP A 242 7.84 -5.91 13.94
C ASP A 242 9.26 -6.01 14.51
N ALA A 243 9.63 -5.05 15.37
CA ALA A 243 10.91 -5.07 16.08
C ALA A 243 11.10 -6.33 16.94
N ALA A 244 10.02 -6.98 17.39
CA ALA A 244 10.04 -8.25 18.11
C ALA A 244 10.71 -9.41 17.33
N VAL A 245 10.80 -9.32 16.00
CA VAL A 245 11.55 -10.29 15.17
C VAL A 245 13.06 -10.23 15.44
N LEU A 246 13.56 -9.15 16.06
CA LEU A 246 14.98 -8.94 16.37
C LEU A 246 15.86 -9.13 15.12
N ASN A 247 16.88 -9.98 15.17
CA ASN A 247 17.76 -10.33 14.03
C ASN A 247 17.29 -11.58 13.28
N GLY A 248 16.06 -12.05 13.56
CA GLY A 248 15.45 -13.23 12.96
C GLY A 248 15.21 -13.11 11.46
N SER A 249 14.73 -14.20 10.86
CA SER A 249 14.42 -14.24 9.44
C SER A 249 12.92 -14.13 9.15
N ILE A 250 12.58 -13.54 8.00
CA ILE A 250 11.23 -13.55 7.44
C ILE A 250 11.36 -13.85 5.95
N THR A 251 10.49 -14.71 5.44
CA THR A 251 10.37 -14.97 4.00
C THR A 251 8.97 -14.64 3.53
N LEU A 252 8.84 -13.71 2.58
CA LEU A 252 7.60 -13.42 1.87
C LEU A 252 7.71 -14.04 0.47
N ARG A 253 6.84 -15.02 0.16
CA ARG A 253 6.86 -15.78 -1.10
C ARG A 253 5.55 -15.63 -1.86
N ASN A 254 5.59 -15.15 -3.09
CA ASN A 254 4.39 -14.92 -3.90
C ASN A 254 3.35 -14.03 -3.17
N VAL A 255 3.84 -13.01 -2.47
CA VAL A 255 3.02 -12.08 -1.69
C VAL A 255 2.84 -10.79 -2.47
N THR A 256 1.64 -10.21 -2.43
CA THR A 256 1.40 -8.83 -2.89
C THR A 256 1.07 -7.99 -1.66
N VAL A 257 1.74 -6.85 -1.50
CA VAL A 257 1.39 -5.84 -0.50
C VAL A 257 0.95 -4.58 -1.24
N LYS A 258 -0.34 -4.26 -1.18
CA LYS A 258 -0.91 -3.05 -1.81
C LYS A 258 -0.68 -1.81 -0.94
N GLY A 259 -0.71 -1.95 0.38
CA GLY A 259 -0.22 -0.95 1.32
C GLY A 259 1.30 -0.90 1.37
N THR A 260 1.84 -0.72 2.58
CA THR A 260 3.26 -0.59 2.86
C THR A 260 3.80 -1.81 3.56
N LEU A 261 4.91 -2.35 3.06
CA LEU A 261 5.75 -3.28 3.82
C LEU A 261 6.66 -2.49 4.76
N ILE A 262 6.41 -2.55 6.07
CA ILE A 262 7.18 -1.80 7.08
C ILE A 262 8.13 -2.75 7.81
N VAL A 263 9.44 -2.57 7.60
CA VAL A 263 10.50 -3.42 8.15
C VAL A 263 11.13 -2.76 9.38
N LYS A 264 10.72 -3.21 10.57
CA LYS A 264 11.27 -2.79 11.88
C LYS A 264 12.14 -3.87 12.53
N GLY A 265 11.92 -5.13 12.16
CA GLY A 265 12.70 -6.30 12.57
C GLY A 265 13.45 -6.96 11.41
N GLY A 266 14.26 -7.97 11.72
CA GLY A 266 15.09 -8.69 10.76
C GLY A 266 16.58 -8.46 10.96
N GLY A 267 17.39 -9.48 10.70
CA GLY A 267 18.84 -9.36 10.58
C GLY A 267 19.28 -8.94 9.18
N LEU A 268 20.57 -8.61 9.03
CA LEU A 268 21.18 -8.27 7.74
C LEU A 268 21.02 -9.44 6.74
N GLY A 269 20.34 -9.18 5.62
CA GLY A 269 20.04 -10.17 4.57
C GLY A 269 19.04 -11.26 4.98
N ARG A 270 18.34 -11.10 6.11
CA ARG A 270 17.43 -12.13 6.65
C ARG A 270 15.96 -11.91 6.27
N ILE A 271 15.62 -10.77 5.68
CA ILE A 271 14.30 -10.52 5.10
C ILE A 271 14.36 -10.86 3.62
N GLN A 272 13.63 -11.88 3.19
CA GLN A 272 13.62 -12.36 1.80
C GLN A 272 12.26 -12.12 1.16
N LEU A 273 12.27 -11.44 0.01
CA LEU A 273 11.11 -11.26 -0.87
C LEU A 273 11.33 -12.14 -2.10
N ILE A 274 10.44 -13.09 -2.33
CA ILE A 274 10.56 -14.09 -3.40
C ILE A 274 9.29 -14.03 -4.24
N ASP A 275 9.45 -13.77 -5.55
CA ASP A 275 8.34 -13.66 -6.52
C ASP A 275 7.18 -12.78 -6.03
N SER A 276 7.50 -11.67 -5.37
CA SER A 276 6.53 -10.83 -4.66
C SER A 276 6.36 -9.45 -5.29
N GLU A 277 5.23 -8.81 -5.06
CA GLU A 277 4.91 -7.47 -5.55
C GLU A 277 4.62 -6.53 -4.37
N ILE A 278 5.49 -5.56 -4.14
CA ILE A 278 5.35 -4.63 -3.02
C ILE A 278 5.16 -3.22 -3.58
N ALA A 279 4.03 -2.58 -3.28
CA ALA A 279 3.78 -1.22 -3.75
C ALA A 279 4.76 -0.22 -3.11
N LYS A 280 4.83 -0.23 -1.78
CA LYS A 280 5.70 0.63 -0.97
C LYS A 280 6.43 -0.19 0.08
N MET A 281 7.69 0.13 0.35
CA MET A 281 8.47 -0.48 1.43
C MET A 281 9.16 0.59 2.27
N THR A 282 9.09 0.46 3.58
CA THR A 282 9.82 1.32 4.53
C THR A 282 10.77 0.46 5.36
N ILE A 283 12.05 0.81 5.38
CA ILE A 283 13.06 0.19 6.27
C ILE A 283 13.35 1.17 7.40
N ASN A 284 12.90 0.81 8.62
CA ASN A 284 13.03 1.63 9.83
C ASN A 284 13.34 0.73 11.04
N LYS A 285 14.57 0.20 11.08
CA LYS A 285 15.07 -0.59 12.21
C LYS A 285 15.94 0.29 13.11
N LYS A 286 15.43 0.59 14.31
CA LYS A 286 16.07 1.53 15.25
C LYS A 286 17.33 1.00 15.95
N THR A 287 17.54 -0.32 15.97
CA THR A 287 18.57 -0.95 16.81
C THR A 287 19.86 -1.31 16.08
N ASN A 288 19.76 -1.75 14.82
CA ASN A 288 20.88 -2.12 13.95
C ASN A 288 20.41 -2.20 12.47
N ASP A 289 21.26 -2.66 11.56
CA ASP A 289 20.92 -2.82 10.14
C ASP A 289 19.93 -3.96 9.87
N ALA A 290 18.80 -3.61 9.23
CA ALA A 290 17.96 -4.59 8.53
C ALA A 290 18.49 -4.81 7.11
N GLY A 291 18.37 -6.03 6.58
CA GLY A 291 18.67 -6.28 5.18
C GLY A 291 17.58 -7.03 4.45
N VAL A 292 17.18 -6.49 3.30
CA VAL A 292 16.11 -7.03 2.45
C VAL A 292 16.73 -7.54 1.14
N SER A 293 16.47 -8.81 0.83
CA SER A 293 16.92 -9.46 -0.40
C SER A 293 15.72 -9.77 -1.30
N LEU A 294 15.74 -9.27 -2.54
CA LEU A 294 14.70 -9.50 -3.55
C LEU A 294 15.17 -10.58 -4.52
N LYS A 295 14.44 -11.68 -4.59
CA LYS A 295 14.73 -12.86 -5.41
C LYS A 295 13.62 -13.14 -6.42
N GLY A 296 13.95 -13.95 -7.42
CA GLY A 296 13.00 -14.34 -8.46
C GLY A 296 12.52 -13.12 -9.25
N THR A 297 11.22 -13.04 -9.54
CA THR A 297 10.63 -11.93 -10.31
C THR A 297 10.11 -10.79 -9.42
N THR A 298 10.66 -10.62 -8.21
CA THR A 298 10.15 -9.65 -7.24
C THR A 298 10.24 -8.21 -7.75
N ARG A 299 9.16 -7.44 -7.55
CA ARG A 299 9.09 -6.02 -7.89
C ARG A 299 8.72 -5.21 -6.66
N VAL A 300 9.43 -4.10 -6.45
CA VAL A 300 9.07 -3.11 -5.43
C VAL A 300 8.94 -1.75 -6.10
N GLY A 301 7.83 -1.05 -5.85
CA GLY A 301 7.59 0.29 -6.38
C GLY A 301 8.57 1.29 -5.75
N THR A 302 8.21 1.80 -4.58
CA THR A 302 9.05 2.77 -3.86
C THR A 302 9.61 2.17 -2.57
N VAL A 303 10.84 2.54 -2.25
CA VAL A 303 11.50 2.18 -0.98
C VAL A 303 11.93 3.44 -0.25
N LYS A 304 11.50 3.58 1.00
CA LYS A 304 11.98 4.60 1.92
C LYS A 304 12.90 3.97 2.97
N ILE A 305 14.12 4.45 3.06
CA ILE A 305 15.10 4.02 4.04
C ILE A 305 15.21 5.12 5.11
N GLU A 306 14.59 4.89 6.26
CA GLU A 306 14.54 5.82 7.40
C GLU A 306 15.56 5.49 8.50
N SER A 307 16.33 4.43 8.29
CA SER A 307 17.39 3.95 9.17
C SER A 307 18.65 3.61 8.34
N GLY A 308 19.63 2.92 8.92
CA GLY A 308 20.58 2.17 8.10
C GLY A 308 19.91 1.00 7.38
N GLY A 309 20.69 0.23 6.63
CA GLY A 309 20.22 -1.05 6.11
C GLY A 309 20.87 -1.47 4.82
N SER A 310 20.46 -2.65 4.34
CA SER A 310 20.89 -3.18 3.05
C SER A 310 19.73 -3.60 2.17
N ILE A 311 19.89 -3.37 0.87
CA ILE A 311 19.01 -3.91 -0.15
C ILE A 311 19.86 -4.62 -1.18
N GLU A 312 19.53 -5.89 -1.41
CA GLU A 312 20.15 -6.70 -2.46
C GLU A 312 19.06 -7.16 -3.43
N THR A 313 19.30 -6.99 -4.73
CA THR A 313 18.37 -7.40 -5.77
C THR A 313 19.00 -8.42 -6.71
N ALA A 314 18.31 -9.53 -6.94
CA ALA A 314 18.65 -10.46 -8.00
C ALA A 314 18.48 -9.79 -9.37
N SER A 315 19.14 -10.30 -10.41
CA SER A 315 19.11 -9.71 -11.76
C SER A 315 17.72 -9.60 -12.39
N SER A 316 16.79 -10.47 -12.01
CA SER A 316 15.40 -10.47 -12.45
C SER A 316 14.46 -9.64 -11.57
N SER A 317 14.93 -9.17 -10.42
CA SER A 317 14.18 -8.32 -9.50
C SER A 317 14.39 -6.85 -9.86
N LYS A 318 13.41 -5.99 -9.54
CA LYS A 318 13.51 -4.54 -9.80
C LYS A 318 12.96 -3.70 -8.66
N ILE A 319 13.59 -2.56 -8.45
CA ILE A 319 13.10 -1.47 -7.59
C ILE A 319 13.01 -0.20 -8.44
N ASN A 320 11.85 0.47 -8.44
CA ASN A 320 11.71 1.69 -9.24
C ASN A 320 12.43 2.86 -8.57
N ALA A 321 12.12 3.18 -7.31
CA ALA A 321 12.71 4.33 -6.62
C ALA A 321 13.14 3.99 -5.19
N VAL A 322 14.31 4.46 -4.79
CA VAL A 322 14.81 4.42 -3.42
C VAL A 322 15.02 5.83 -2.91
N SER A 323 14.44 6.18 -1.77
CA SER A 323 14.69 7.43 -1.06
C SER A 323 15.35 7.14 0.29
N ILE A 324 16.52 7.75 0.52
CA ILE A 324 17.28 7.66 1.76
C ILE A 324 17.01 8.94 2.56
N ALA A 325 16.19 8.80 3.60
CA ALA A 325 15.70 9.90 4.44
C ALA A 325 15.93 9.62 5.94
N SER A 326 16.93 8.80 6.26
CA SER A 326 17.25 8.39 7.63
C SER A 326 17.60 9.56 8.55
N THR A 327 17.02 9.56 9.75
CA THR A 327 17.37 10.45 10.87
C THR A 327 18.31 9.79 11.89
N MET A 328 18.61 8.50 11.72
CA MET A 328 19.57 7.78 12.55
C MET A 328 21.03 8.22 12.31
N SER A 329 21.89 7.93 13.29
CA SER A 329 23.32 8.26 13.26
C SER A 329 23.95 7.93 11.89
N PRO A 330 24.72 8.86 11.29
CA PRO A 330 25.38 8.66 10.00
C PRO A 330 26.33 7.46 9.93
N ALA A 331 26.80 6.97 11.08
CA ALA A 331 27.72 5.84 11.20
C ALA A 331 27.15 4.51 10.68
N VAL A 332 25.83 4.41 10.54
CA VAL A 332 25.17 3.21 10.00
C VAL A 332 24.93 3.42 8.48
N PRO A 333 25.72 2.78 7.60
CA PRO A 333 25.66 3.06 6.16
C PRO A 333 24.43 2.41 5.51
N VAL A 334 23.98 3.00 4.40
CA VAL A 334 23.04 2.34 3.48
C VAL A 334 23.83 1.54 2.47
N ARG A 335 23.52 0.25 2.31
CA ARG A 335 24.20 -0.65 1.38
C ARG A 335 23.23 -1.08 0.28
N LEU A 336 23.54 -0.78 -0.96
CA LEU A 336 22.72 -1.14 -2.11
C LEU A 336 23.51 -2.06 -3.04
N SER A 337 22.84 -3.08 -3.55
CA SER A 337 23.38 -4.01 -4.56
C SER A 337 22.31 -4.40 -5.58
N GLY A 338 22.67 -4.37 -6.86
CA GLY A 338 21.82 -4.76 -7.99
C GLY A 338 21.23 -3.58 -8.76
N LEU A 339 19.97 -3.66 -9.21
CA LEU A 339 19.40 -2.76 -10.21
C LEU A 339 18.40 -1.75 -9.61
N PHE A 340 18.63 -0.46 -9.87
CA PHE A 340 17.79 0.63 -9.37
C PHE A 340 17.53 1.66 -10.48
N THR A 341 16.28 2.05 -10.70
CA THR A 341 15.98 3.14 -11.64
C THR A 341 16.35 4.49 -11.04
N SER A 342 15.92 4.81 -9.81
CA SER A 342 16.39 6.01 -9.12
C SER A 342 16.78 5.76 -7.66
N VAL A 343 17.82 6.46 -7.22
CA VAL A 343 18.26 6.55 -5.83
C VAL A 343 18.38 8.02 -5.45
N ASN A 344 17.65 8.44 -4.41
CA ASN A 344 17.65 9.79 -3.89
C ASN A 344 18.24 9.82 -2.47
N VAL A 345 19.22 10.70 -2.24
CA VAL A 345 19.79 10.97 -0.92
C VAL A 345 19.26 12.31 -0.42
N ASP A 346 18.41 12.29 0.59
CA ASP A 346 17.60 13.44 1.06
C ASP A 346 17.87 13.78 2.54
N THR A 347 19.03 13.40 3.04
CA THR A 347 19.41 13.64 4.44
C THR A 347 20.93 13.76 4.53
N PRO A 348 21.48 14.64 5.38
CA PRO A 348 22.89 14.99 5.31
C PRO A 348 23.82 13.92 5.89
N ASN A 349 25.10 14.04 5.57
CA ASN A 349 26.22 13.24 6.11
C ASN A 349 26.09 11.73 5.86
N ARG A 350 25.29 11.28 4.89
CA ARG A 350 25.02 9.85 4.69
C ARG A 350 26.19 9.12 4.06
N ILE A 351 26.48 7.94 4.62
CA ILE A 351 27.36 6.96 4.00
C ILE A 351 26.49 6.00 3.15
N VAL A 352 26.76 5.95 1.85
CA VAL A 352 26.08 5.06 0.89
C VAL A 352 27.12 4.17 0.21
N GLN A 353 26.93 2.86 0.30
CA GLN A 353 27.83 1.84 -0.26
C GLN A 353 27.12 1.11 -1.40
N LEU A 354 27.63 1.27 -2.62
CA LEU A 354 27.06 0.70 -3.84
C LEU A 354 27.96 -0.46 -4.31
N THR A 355 27.61 -1.69 -3.92
CA THR A 355 28.41 -2.88 -4.22
C THR A 355 27.71 -3.65 -5.33
N ASN A 356 28.24 -3.61 -6.56
CA ASN A 356 27.60 -4.19 -7.75
C ASN A 356 26.24 -3.56 -8.09
N SER A 357 26.15 -2.23 -8.02
CA SER A 357 24.92 -1.50 -8.32
C SER A 357 24.93 -0.90 -9.72
N LYS A 358 23.82 -1.04 -10.44
CA LYS A 358 23.53 -0.27 -11.66
C LYS A 358 22.37 0.67 -11.33
N ILE A 359 22.64 1.97 -11.44
CA ILE A 359 21.69 3.02 -11.11
C ILE A 359 21.49 3.89 -12.36
N ASP A 360 20.25 4.04 -12.82
CA ASP A 360 19.98 4.95 -13.93
C ASP A 360 20.14 6.42 -13.46
N LEU A 361 19.49 6.79 -12.36
CA LEU A 361 19.59 8.14 -11.78
C LEU A 361 19.99 8.09 -10.29
N LEU A 362 21.13 8.68 -9.96
CA LEU A 362 21.51 9.01 -8.59
C LEU A 362 21.32 10.51 -8.35
N HIS A 363 20.43 10.87 -7.43
CA HIS A 363 20.23 12.25 -7.01
C HIS A 363 20.69 12.44 -5.56
N VAL A 364 21.55 13.42 -5.32
CA VAL A 364 21.83 13.93 -3.98
C VAL A 364 21.12 15.27 -3.87
N ALA A 365 20.01 15.29 -3.14
CA ALA A 365 19.23 16.50 -2.93
C ALA A 365 20.01 17.52 -2.09
N LYS A 366 19.57 18.78 -2.10
CA LYS A 366 20.21 19.86 -1.31
C LYS A 366 20.28 19.55 0.19
N SER A 367 19.21 18.98 0.73
CA SER A 367 19.08 18.38 2.07
C SER A 367 20.07 17.23 2.32
N GLY A 368 20.48 16.51 1.27
CA GLY A 368 21.42 15.38 1.27
C GLY A 368 22.91 15.74 1.37
N SER A 369 23.24 16.96 1.77
CA SER A 369 24.61 17.48 1.74
C SER A 369 25.61 16.66 2.58
N ASN A 370 26.87 16.70 2.16
CA ASN A 370 28.00 15.91 2.69
C ASN A 370 27.79 14.39 2.58
N ALA A 371 27.14 13.93 1.50
CA ALA A 371 27.02 12.51 1.23
C ALA A 371 28.39 11.88 0.91
N ASN A 372 28.71 10.76 1.54
CA ASN A 372 29.88 9.94 1.22
C ASN A 372 29.41 8.67 0.50
N ILE A 373 29.64 8.61 -0.81
CA ILE A 373 29.14 7.57 -1.68
C ILE A 373 30.34 6.77 -2.20
N SER A 374 30.30 5.45 -2.08
CA SER A 374 31.30 4.55 -2.65
C SER A 374 30.67 3.68 -3.73
N LEU A 375 31.27 3.69 -4.93
CA LEU A 375 30.83 2.89 -6.08
C LEU A 375 31.86 1.80 -6.38
N GLY A 376 31.47 0.55 -6.13
CA GLY A 376 32.30 -0.63 -6.39
C GLY A 376 32.69 -0.77 -7.86
N SER A 377 33.76 -1.51 -8.13
CA SER A 377 34.39 -1.62 -9.47
C SER A 377 33.47 -2.13 -10.59
N THR A 378 32.45 -2.92 -10.26
CA THR A 378 31.45 -3.43 -11.21
C THR A 378 30.20 -2.55 -11.31
N GLY A 379 30.10 -1.53 -10.46
CA GLY A 379 28.96 -0.62 -10.42
C GLY A 379 28.99 0.40 -11.54
N SER A 380 27.81 0.89 -11.90
CA SER A 380 27.63 1.97 -12.86
C SER A 380 26.51 2.92 -12.45
N ILE A 381 26.75 4.21 -12.61
CA ILE A 381 25.74 5.27 -12.52
C ILE A 381 25.63 5.91 -13.91
N THR A 382 24.43 5.92 -14.48
CA THR A 382 24.19 6.57 -15.78
C THR A 382 24.19 8.09 -15.59
N ASP A 383 23.32 8.62 -14.74
CA ASP A 383 23.22 10.04 -14.46
C ASP A 383 23.34 10.34 -12.96
N LEU A 384 24.27 11.24 -12.61
CA LEU A 384 24.38 11.82 -11.27
C LEU A 384 23.86 13.26 -11.29
N VAL A 385 22.97 13.60 -10.34
CA VAL A 385 22.54 14.97 -10.06
C VAL A 385 22.99 15.35 -8.66
N ALA A 386 23.90 16.32 -8.56
CA ALA A 386 24.44 16.80 -7.30
C ALA A 386 23.81 18.15 -6.92
N GLY A 387 22.66 18.11 -6.23
CA GLY A 387 22.04 19.27 -5.58
C GLY A 387 22.60 19.55 -4.17
N GLY A 388 23.05 18.51 -3.47
CA GLY A 388 23.80 18.58 -2.21
C GLY A 388 25.29 18.23 -2.39
N SER A 389 26.14 18.70 -1.49
CA SER A 389 27.58 18.37 -1.53
C SER A 389 27.80 16.87 -1.35
N LEU A 390 28.78 16.31 -2.05
CA LEU A 390 29.06 14.87 -1.99
C LEU A 390 30.52 14.55 -2.31
N GLU A 391 30.97 13.41 -1.81
CA GLU A 391 32.17 12.72 -2.28
C GLU A 391 31.79 11.35 -2.85
N LEU A 392 32.11 11.13 -4.12
CA LEU A 392 31.92 9.86 -4.82
C LEU A 392 33.28 9.20 -5.06
N THR A 393 33.47 8.06 -4.39
CA THR A 393 34.71 7.26 -4.40
C THR A 393 34.51 5.91 -5.10
N GLY A 394 35.61 5.17 -5.26
CA GLY A 394 35.62 3.85 -5.89
C GLY A 394 35.87 3.88 -7.39
N SER A 395 36.00 2.71 -8.01
CA SER A 395 36.43 2.54 -9.40
C SER A 395 35.30 2.18 -10.37
N GLY A 396 34.05 2.21 -9.93
CA GLY A 396 32.90 2.00 -10.82
C GLY A 396 32.74 3.13 -11.85
N LYS A 397 31.87 2.90 -12.83
CA LYS A 397 31.69 3.83 -13.96
C LYS A 397 30.65 4.89 -13.62
N LEU A 398 30.97 6.15 -13.91
CA LEU A 398 30.01 7.25 -13.92
C LEU A 398 29.94 7.79 -15.35
N GLN A 399 28.76 7.81 -15.95
CA GLN A 399 28.60 8.28 -17.33
C GLN A 399 28.42 9.81 -17.38
N SER A 400 27.40 10.35 -16.72
CA SER A 400 27.13 11.79 -16.72
C SER A 400 27.01 12.35 -15.29
N ALA A 401 27.37 13.62 -15.11
CA ALA A 401 27.19 14.34 -13.86
C ALA A 401 26.69 15.78 -14.11
N ILE A 402 25.57 16.14 -13.48
CA ILE A 402 25.07 17.51 -13.37
C ILE A 402 25.41 18.03 -11.97
N ILE A 403 26.12 19.14 -11.90
CA ILE A 403 26.59 19.72 -10.64
C ILE A 403 25.87 21.05 -10.39
N ASN A 404 25.07 21.12 -9.32
CA ASN A 404 24.30 22.30 -8.93
C ASN A 404 24.81 22.97 -7.64
N THR A 405 25.87 22.44 -7.04
CA THR A 405 26.37 22.92 -5.73
C THR A 405 27.89 22.80 -5.60
N SER A 406 28.44 23.51 -4.62
CA SER A 406 29.87 23.47 -4.27
C SER A 406 30.23 22.21 -3.50
N ASN A 407 31.54 21.94 -3.38
CA ASN A 407 32.10 20.84 -2.61
C ASN A 407 31.68 19.46 -3.13
N VAL A 408 31.60 19.32 -4.44
CA VAL A 408 31.41 18.03 -5.12
C VAL A 408 32.77 17.46 -5.48
N ARG A 409 33.05 16.24 -5.01
CA ARG A 409 34.27 15.49 -5.27
C ARG A 409 33.93 14.18 -5.96
N LEU A 410 34.33 14.04 -7.22
CA LEU A 410 34.20 12.81 -8.00
C LEU A 410 35.59 12.25 -8.27
N ASN A 411 35.94 11.12 -7.65
CA ASN A 411 37.25 10.48 -7.89
C ASN A 411 37.30 9.76 -9.25
N GLN A 412 36.12 9.46 -9.82
CA GLN A 412 36.01 8.92 -11.17
C GLN A 412 36.04 10.04 -12.20
N SER A 413 36.32 9.69 -13.46
CA SER A 413 36.20 10.60 -14.61
C SER A 413 34.86 10.35 -15.32
N PRO A 414 33.84 11.21 -15.15
CA PRO A 414 32.62 11.10 -15.93
C PRO A 414 32.90 11.31 -17.41
N LEU A 415 32.09 10.70 -18.30
CA LEU A 415 32.15 11.00 -19.73
C LEU A 415 31.65 12.40 -20.03
N PHE A 416 30.63 12.85 -19.29
CA PHE A 416 30.02 14.17 -19.44
C PHE A 416 29.88 14.84 -18.07
N VAL A 417 30.27 16.11 -18.00
CA VAL A 417 30.07 16.95 -16.81
C VAL A 417 29.42 18.25 -17.24
N THR A 418 28.30 18.59 -16.60
CA THR A 418 27.53 19.80 -16.84
C THR A 418 27.44 20.63 -15.57
N ALA A 419 27.77 21.91 -15.69
CA ALA A 419 27.47 22.91 -14.67
C ALA A 419 25.98 23.26 -14.74
N GLY A 420 25.24 22.98 -13.66
CA GLY A 420 23.83 23.32 -13.56
C GLY A 420 23.60 24.79 -13.17
N ALA A 421 22.37 25.28 -13.35
CA ALA A 421 22.03 26.70 -13.22
C ALA A 421 22.23 27.26 -11.79
N GLU A 422 22.18 26.40 -10.77
CA GLU A 422 22.34 26.80 -9.37
C GLU A 422 23.79 26.80 -8.89
N LEU A 423 24.75 26.37 -9.73
CA LEU A 423 26.15 26.25 -9.34
C LEU A 423 26.79 27.64 -9.13
N PRO A 424 27.34 27.94 -7.93
CA PRO A 424 28.02 29.20 -7.71
C PRO A 424 29.24 29.38 -8.63
N PRO A 425 29.50 30.59 -9.20
CA PRO A 425 30.64 30.82 -10.10
C PRO A 425 32.02 30.53 -9.48
N ASN A 426 32.13 30.58 -8.15
CA ASN A 426 33.33 30.32 -7.37
C ASN A 426 33.29 28.96 -6.66
N ALA A 427 32.44 28.03 -7.11
CA ALA A 427 32.33 26.71 -6.50
C ALA A 427 33.64 25.91 -6.62
N THR A 428 34.01 25.24 -5.53
CA THR A 428 35.14 24.31 -5.50
C THR A 428 34.68 22.92 -5.93
N LEU A 429 35.24 22.42 -7.03
CA LEU A 429 34.95 21.10 -7.59
C LEU A 429 36.24 20.28 -7.74
N LEU A 430 36.20 19.01 -7.35
CA LEU A 430 37.29 18.06 -7.58
C LEU A 430 36.77 16.94 -8.49
N ILE A 431 37.17 16.92 -9.75
CA ILE A 431 36.72 15.92 -10.73
C ILE A 431 37.93 15.15 -11.23
N ALA A 432 37.88 13.82 -11.17
CA ALA A 432 38.98 12.94 -11.52
C ALA A 432 40.31 13.31 -10.82
N GLY A 433 40.23 13.74 -9.55
CA GLY A 433 41.39 14.15 -8.75
C GLY A 433 42.02 15.50 -9.15
N LYS A 434 41.36 16.29 -9.99
CA LYS A 434 41.81 17.64 -10.36
C LYS A 434 40.83 18.69 -9.87
N GLU A 435 41.34 19.76 -9.28
CA GLU A 435 40.52 20.93 -8.97
C GLU A 435 40.10 21.60 -10.28
N THR A 436 38.81 21.91 -10.39
CA THR A 436 38.22 22.53 -11.59
C THR A 436 37.28 23.65 -11.19
N ASN A 437 37.21 24.70 -12.01
CA ASN A 437 36.25 25.79 -11.87
C ASN A 437 35.00 25.48 -12.72
N PRO A 438 33.78 25.83 -12.26
CA PRO A 438 32.55 25.83 -13.05
C PRO A 438 32.69 26.30 -14.51
N ALA A 439 33.48 27.35 -14.78
CA ALA A 439 33.69 27.93 -16.11
C ALA A 439 34.41 27.00 -17.11
N ALA A 440 35.01 25.90 -16.65
CA ALA A 440 35.67 24.91 -17.50
C ALA A 440 34.68 23.94 -18.18
N TYR A 441 33.40 23.97 -17.80
CA TYR A 441 32.37 23.06 -18.29
C TYR A 441 31.37 23.81 -19.18
N SER A 442 30.87 23.13 -20.22
CA SER A 442 29.82 23.69 -21.05
C SER A 442 28.58 23.96 -20.20
N LEU A 443 28.05 25.18 -20.28
CA LEU A 443 26.69 25.47 -19.85
C LEU A 443 25.74 24.66 -20.72
N ALA A 444 25.16 23.61 -20.17
CA ALA A 444 24.00 22.98 -20.76
C ALA A 444 22.85 23.15 -19.77
N GLN A 445 21.64 23.42 -20.27
CA GLN A 445 20.46 23.23 -19.42
C GLN A 445 20.56 21.82 -18.84
N PRO A 446 20.42 21.64 -17.51
CA PRO A 446 20.46 20.33 -16.92
C PRO A 446 19.46 19.45 -17.69
N PRO A 447 19.80 18.20 -18.08
CA PRO A 447 18.77 17.28 -18.52
C PRO A 447 17.63 17.32 -17.50
N ILE A 448 16.42 17.55 -17.98
CA ILE A 448 15.22 17.51 -17.14
C ILE A 448 15.27 16.17 -16.42
N VAL A 449 15.38 16.23 -15.10
CA VAL A 449 15.52 15.06 -14.24
C VAL A 449 14.24 14.25 -14.35
N MET A 450 14.25 13.22 -15.18
CA MET A 450 13.18 12.24 -15.22
C MET A 450 13.30 11.33 -14.00
N GLY A 451 12.27 11.30 -13.16
CA GLY A 451 12.14 10.29 -12.10
C GLY A 451 12.47 10.75 -10.69
N VAL A 452 12.71 12.04 -10.45
CA VAL A 452 12.27 12.62 -9.17
C VAL A 452 10.79 12.92 -9.35
N ALA A 453 9.95 11.95 -9.01
CA ALA A 453 8.62 12.32 -8.58
C ALA A 453 8.82 13.15 -7.31
N GLU A 454 8.93 14.46 -7.45
CA GLU A 454 8.54 15.33 -6.35
C GLU A 454 7.03 15.16 -6.23
N SER A 455 6.60 14.26 -5.33
CA SER A 455 5.24 14.34 -4.84
C SER A 455 5.18 15.56 -3.93
N ILE A 456 4.87 16.73 -4.49
CA ILE A 456 4.31 17.80 -3.69
C ILE A 456 2.86 17.40 -3.46
N ASN A 457 2.57 16.88 -2.27
CA ASN A 457 1.18 16.60 -1.87
C ASN A 457 0.46 17.94 -1.73
N TYR A 458 -0.42 18.26 -2.67
CA TYR A 458 -1.35 19.39 -2.58
C TYR A 458 -2.72 18.85 -2.15
N GLY A 459 -2.88 18.59 -0.85
CA GLY A 459 -4.08 17.96 -0.30
C GLY A 459 -4.21 16.45 -0.63
N GLU A 460 -5.36 15.85 -0.32
CA GLU A 460 -5.58 14.40 -0.30
C GLU A 460 -5.89 13.75 -1.68
N SER A 461 -5.85 14.48 -2.80
CA SER A 461 -6.53 14.03 -4.04
C SER A 461 -5.71 14.02 -5.35
N MET A 462 -4.44 14.47 -5.36
CA MET A 462 -3.68 14.59 -6.62
C MET A 462 -2.20 14.19 -6.49
N SER A 463 -1.61 13.71 -7.58
CA SER A 463 -0.17 13.45 -7.73
C SER A 463 0.35 14.03 -9.05
N ILE A 464 1.59 14.52 -9.06
CA ILE A 464 2.24 15.07 -10.25
C ILE A 464 3.40 14.16 -10.66
N ALA A 465 3.51 13.83 -11.95
CA ALA A 465 4.57 12.98 -12.52
C ALA A 465 5.19 13.62 -13.78
N SER A 466 6.38 13.19 -14.20
CA SER A 466 6.98 13.62 -15.48
C SER A 466 7.44 12.45 -16.36
N SER A 467 7.48 12.65 -17.69
CA SER A 467 7.91 11.63 -18.66
C SER A 467 9.34 11.86 -19.17
N LYS A 468 9.88 10.81 -19.81
CA LYS A 468 10.56 10.85 -21.15
C LYS A 468 11.20 12.19 -21.55
N ASN A 469 10.31 13.10 -21.90
CA ASN A 469 10.62 14.28 -22.68
C ASN A 469 10.28 15.57 -21.93
N GLY A 470 10.09 15.51 -20.60
CA GLY A 470 9.88 16.69 -19.76
C GLY A 470 8.44 17.21 -19.66
N MET A 471 7.44 16.42 -20.06
CA MET A 471 6.02 16.77 -19.86
C MET A 471 5.60 16.47 -18.41
N LEU A 472 4.85 17.38 -17.79
CA LEU A 472 4.23 17.23 -16.47
C LEU A 472 2.82 16.66 -16.59
N TYR A 473 2.49 15.68 -15.76
CA TYR A 473 1.18 15.03 -15.68
C TYR A 473 0.58 15.28 -14.30
N VAL A 474 -0.67 15.76 -14.25
CA VAL A 474 -1.47 15.82 -13.02
C VAL A 474 -2.41 14.62 -13.03
N VAL A 475 -2.35 13.77 -12.00
CA VAL A 475 -3.08 12.50 -11.94
C VAL A 475 -3.92 12.43 -10.65
N PRO A 476 -5.23 12.18 -10.74
CA PRO A 476 -6.04 11.81 -9.58
C PRO A 476 -5.62 10.43 -9.03
N LEU A 477 -5.53 10.27 -7.72
CA LEU A 477 -5.01 9.03 -7.08
C LEU A 477 -5.82 7.76 -7.39
N ASP A 478 -7.04 7.89 -7.93
CA ASP A 478 -8.03 6.81 -7.92
C ASP A 478 -8.33 6.19 -9.30
N THR A 479 -7.55 6.52 -10.34
CA THR A 479 -7.82 6.03 -11.72
C THR A 479 -6.71 5.11 -12.24
N PRO A 480 -7.02 3.90 -12.76
CA PRO A 480 -6.01 3.05 -13.41
C PRO A 480 -5.54 3.71 -14.72
N LEU A 481 -4.28 4.13 -14.79
CA LEU A 481 -3.69 4.66 -16.03
C LEU A 481 -3.30 3.54 -16.99
N ASN A 482 -3.87 3.57 -18.20
CA ASN A 482 -3.36 2.84 -19.35
C ASN A 482 -2.45 3.78 -20.15
N LEU A 483 -1.17 3.45 -20.29
CA LEU A 483 -0.14 4.33 -20.87
C LEU A 483 -0.35 4.66 -22.36
N ASN A 484 -1.35 4.06 -23.01
CA ASN A 484 -1.64 4.25 -24.44
C ASN A 484 -2.61 5.41 -24.74
N ASP A 485 -3.20 6.05 -23.73
CA ASP A 485 -4.26 7.07 -23.91
C ASP A 485 -3.76 8.53 -23.81
N ILE A 486 -2.45 8.78 -23.87
CA ILE A 486 -1.87 10.13 -23.72
C ILE A 486 -1.55 10.73 -25.10
N LEU A 487 -2.33 11.74 -25.52
CA LEU A 487 -2.10 12.55 -26.72
C LEU A 487 -1.09 13.69 -26.47
N ILE A 488 -0.36 14.08 -27.53
CA ILE A 488 0.81 14.98 -27.54
C ILE A 488 0.43 16.29 -28.23
N ASP A 489 0.68 17.45 -27.61
CA ASP A 489 1.13 18.65 -28.35
C ASP A 489 1.84 19.68 -27.44
N GLY A 490 2.88 20.32 -27.99
CA GLY A 490 3.71 21.31 -27.34
C GLY A 490 3.18 22.73 -27.50
N SER A 491 2.98 23.42 -26.38
CA SER A 491 2.85 24.87 -26.33
C SER A 491 3.35 25.39 -24.99
N TYR A 492 4.23 26.39 -25.03
CA TYR A 492 4.81 27.06 -23.86
C TYR A 492 3.72 27.74 -23.01
N ILE A 493 3.73 27.49 -21.70
CA ILE A 493 2.94 28.26 -20.73
C ILE A 493 3.86 29.37 -20.18
N GLU A 494 3.46 30.64 -20.31
CA GLU A 494 4.20 31.78 -19.76
C GLU A 494 4.21 31.77 -18.21
N PRO A 495 5.19 32.43 -17.55
CA PRO A 495 5.31 32.42 -16.10
C PRO A 495 4.13 33.15 -15.45
N ILE A 496 3.45 32.51 -14.50
CA ILE A 496 2.39 33.14 -13.71
C ILE A 496 3.05 33.86 -12.52
N ASP A 497 3.00 35.19 -12.55
CA ASP A 497 3.20 36.04 -11.37
C ASP A 497 1.97 35.96 -10.45
N ALA A 498 2.24 35.71 -9.16
CA ALA A 498 1.36 35.84 -8.00
C ALA A 498 0.34 34.70 -7.68
N LEU A 499 0.38 34.32 -6.39
CA LEU A 499 -0.42 33.32 -5.68
C LEU A 499 -1.93 33.63 -5.66
N VAL A 500 -2.70 33.01 -6.56
CA VAL A 500 -4.16 32.81 -6.37
C VAL A 500 -4.47 31.33 -6.60
N PRO A 501 -5.21 30.64 -5.71
CA PRO A 501 -5.56 29.24 -5.91
C PRO A 501 -6.50 29.10 -7.11
N TYR A 502 -6.09 28.31 -8.11
CA TYR A 502 -6.93 27.94 -9.25
C TYR A 502 -7.46 26.52 -9.04
N THR A 503 -8.78 26.36 -9.03
CA THR A 503 -9.42 25.03 -9.02
C THR A 503 -9.57 24.58 -10.47
N LEU A 504 -8.82 23.57 -10.90
CA LEU A 504 -8.99 22.97 -12.22
C LEU A 504 -10.25 22.10 -12.23
N ASP A 505 -11.28 22.56 -12.94
CA ASP A 505 -12.51 21.79 -13.19
C ASP A 505 -12.25 20.81 -14.35
N ALA A 506 -12.62 19.53 -14.17
CA ALA A 506 -12.48 18.46 -15.16
C ALA A 506 -13.20 18.75 -16.49
N SER A 507 -14.13 19.70 -16.51
CA SER A 507 -14.78 20.21 -17.72
C SER A 507 -13.85 21.00 -18.66
N SER A 508 -12.64 21.34 -18.21
CA SER A 508 -11.67 22.20 -18.94
C SER A 508 -10.88 21.46 -20.03
N PHE A 509 -10.93 20.13 -20.07
CA PHE A 509 -10.33 19.34 -21.16
C PHE A 509 -11.27 19.39 -22.37
N THR A 510 -11.01 20.31 -23.30
CA THR A 510 -11.66 20.29 -24.61
C THR A 510 -10.79 19.51 -25.60
N GLU A 511 -11.30 18.36 -26.03
CA GLU A 511 -10.79 17.59 -27.15
C GLU A 511 -10.87 18.45 -28.43
N LYS A 512 -9.72 18.92 -28.94
CA LYS A 512 -9.65 19.47 -30.30
C LYS A 512 -8.37 19.05 -31.01
N LYS A 513 -8.62 18.24 -32.04
CA LYS A 513 -7.82 17.74 -33.18
C LYS A 513 -6.40 18.26 -33.36
#